data_AF-A0A527ZK65-F1
#
_entry.id   AF-A0A527ZK65-F1
#
_cell.length_a   1.000
_cell.length_b   1.000
_cell.length_c   1.000
_cell.angle_alpha   90.00
_cell.angle_beta   90.00
_cell.angle_gamma   90.00
#
_symmetry.space_group_name_H-M   'P 1'
#
loop_
_entity.id
_entity.type
_entity.pdbx_description
1 polymer ?
#
loop_
_entity_poly.entity_id
_entity_poly.type
_entity_poly.pdbx_seq_one_letter_code
_entity_poly.pdbx_strand_id
1 'polypeptide(L)'
;MWKSYRTKALLASTACCLAFASADAQERNAYFGQTHQHTSWSLDAYILGNTITGPEEAYQYSMGQTIKHPAGYDVKITTPLDFQGVTDHSEYVGVIRLANDPNSPLSKLPVAAKLKVTPENSAVKIFQWLAGSIAHNEPIKELLDPSVMNSVWKHNNAIADKYYKPGEFTTFCSYEWTSMPQSQNMHRNLFFEDCAKVPEAPFSAIDSDHPEDLWNWMDGQRKAGNELLAISHNANLSNGIMFPIEVDSKGKPIDAAWAQQRMTNEPLTEIKQVKGTSETHPDLSPNDEFAGYEIMSYLIGIDNSFSKLNGSYTREAYQNGLAMQATRGYNPYKFGVVGAGDAHNTATAYTHSNFFGDHALVDATPESRLAGNIASGMDVLKTGPSGLGGVWAEENTRESIFAAMQRRE
;
A
#
# COMPACT_ATOMS: atom_id res chain seq x y z
N MET A 1 -88.80 -39.28 -9.82
CA MET A 1 -87.62 -40.12 -10.14
C MET A 1 -86.93 -39.48 -11.33
N TRP A 2 -85.78 -38.81 -11.16
CA TRP A 2 -84.82 -38.56 -12.25
C TRP A 2 -83.44 -38.38 -11.62
N LYS A 3 -82.51 -39.24 -12.03
CA LYS A 3 -81.13 -39.32 -11.53
C LYS A 3 -80.25 -38.36 -12.33
N SER A 4 -79.37 -37.70 -11.58
CA SER A 4 -78.26 -36.87 -12.02
C SER A 4 -77.22 -37.65 -12.83
N TYR A 5 -76.75 -37.07 -13.93
CA TYR A 5 -75.43 -37.34 -14.51
C TYR A 5 -74.61 -36.06 -14.40
N ARG A 6 -73.55 -36.08 -13.58
CA ARG A 6 -72.48 -35.08 -13.58
C ARG A 6 -71.20 -35.75 -14.07
N THR A 7 -70.80 -35.39 -15.29
CA THR A 7 -69.50 -35.70 -15.88
C THR A 7 -68.43 -34.86 -15.16
N LYS A 8 -67.39 -35.50 -14.62
CA LYS A 8 -66.22 -34.81 -14.07
C LYS A 8 -65.25 -34.48 -15.22
N ALA A 9 -65.03 -33.20 -15.49
CA ALA A 9 -63.87 -32.74 -16.25
C ALA A 9 -62.75 -32.42 -15.24
N LEU A 10 -61.60 -33.09 -15.38
CA LEU A 10 -60.37 -32.73 -14.68
C LEU A 10 -59.79 -31.47 -15.34
N LEU A 11 -59.66 -30.39 -14.59
CA LEU A 11 -58.76 -29.28 -14.92
C LEU A 11 -57.49 -29.47 -14.10
N ALA A 12 -56.41 -29.88 -14.78
CA ALA A 12 -55.07 -29.87 -14.21
C ALA A 12 -54.58 -28.41 -14.22
N SER A 13 -54.41 -27.84 -13.03
CA SER A 13 -53.77 -26.54 -12.85
C SER A 13 -52.29 -26.76 -12.57
N THR A 14 -51.45 -26.58 -13.59
CA THR A 14 -50.00 -26.56 -13.40
C THR A 14 -49.63 -25.22 -12.76
N ALA A 15 -49.48 -25.20 -11.44
CA ALA A 15 -48.92 -24.05 -10.74
C ALA A 15 -47.41 -24.04 -10.98
N CYS A 16 -46.96 -23.22 -11.93
CA CYS A 16 -45.54 -22.90 -12.09
C CYS A 16 -45.12 -22.03 -10.89
N CYS A 17 -44.54 -22.65 -9.86
CA CYS A 17 -43.88 -21.92 -8.79
C CYS A 17 -42.61 -21.30 -9.37
N LEU A 18 -42.67 -20.00 -9.69
CA LEU A 18 -41.47 -19.18 -9.83
C LEU A 18 -40.83 -19.10 -8.44
N ALA A 19 -39.87 -19.98 -8.17
CA ALA A 19 -38.93 -19.78 -7.09
C ALA A 19 -38.07 -18.56 -7.46
N PHE A 20 -38.47 -17.38 -6.99
CA PHE A 20 -37.52 -16.31 -6.80
C PHE A 20 -36.56 -16.80 -5.72
N ALA A 21 -35.43 -17.37 -6.13
CA ALA A 21 -34.25 -17.32 -5.29
C ALA A 21 -33.95 -15.83 -5.14
N SER A 22 -34.33 -15.24 -4.01
CA SER A 22 -33.56 -14.11 -3.52
C SER A 22 -32.12 -14.60 -3.51
N ALA A 23 -31.24 -13.97 -4.29
CA ALA A 23 -29.85 -13.97 -3.88
C ALA A 23 -29.91 -13.42 -2.45
N ASP A 24 -29.75 -14.29 -1.46
CA ASP A 24 -29.52 -13.82 -0.10
C ASP A 24 -28.42 -12.78 -0.24
N ALA A 25 -28.71 -11.54 0.16
CA ALA A 25 -27.66 -10.54 0.28
C ALA A 25 -26.64 -11.19 1.20
N GLN A 26 -25.51 -11.63 0.63
CA GLN A 26 -24.51 -12.36 1.39
C GLN A 26 -24.13 -11.41 2.53
N GLU A 27 -24.40 -11.82 3.77
CA GLU A 27 -24.12 -11.01 4.94
C GLU A 27 -22.62 -10.72 4.92
N ARG A 28 -22.29 -9.45 4.72
CA ARG A 28 -20.92 -8.92 4.69
C ARG A 28 -20.75 -7.99 5.88
N ASN A 29 -19.53 -7.87 6.35
CA ASN A 29 -19.15 -7.09 7.52
C ASN A 29 -18.13 -6.03 7.10
N ALA A 30 -18.13 -4.91 7.84
CA ALA A 30 -17.10 -3.90 7.69
C ALA A 30 -15.89 -4.33 8.50
N TYR A 31 -14.73 -4.43 7.84
CA TYR A 31 -13.44 -4.66 8.47
C TYR A 31 -12.54 -3.47 8.20
N PHE A 32 -11.79 -3.03 9.21
CA PHE A 32 -10.91 -1.87 9.15
C PHE A 32 -9.46 -2.29 9.33
N GLY A 33 -8.56 -1.73 8.52
CA GLY A 33 -7.18 -2.20 8.51
C GLY A 33 -6.18 -1.22 7.93
N GLN A 34 -4.92 -1.63 8.00
CA GLN A 34 -3.77 -0.86 7.57
C GLN A 34 -3.12 -1.52 6.34
N THR A 35 -3.06 -0.80 5.22
CA THR A 35 -2.48 -1.27 3.96
C THR A 35 -1.15 -0.60 3.61
N HIS A 36 -0.61 0.23 4.49
CA HIS A 36 0.63 0.95 4.25
C HIS A 36 1.30 1.27 5.59
N GLN A 37 2.31 0.50 5.97
CA GLN A 37 3.02 0.67 7.24
C GLN A 37 4.49 0.30 7.07
N HIS A 38 5.35 1.25 7.45
CA HIS A 38 6.80 1.06 7.52
C HIS A 38 7.24 0.78 8.97
N THR A 39 8.29 -0.02 9.08
CA THR A 39 8.92 -0.45 10.33
C THR A 39 10.42 -0.14 10.28
N SER A 40 11.17 -0.48 11.33
CA SER A 40 12.64 -0.33 11.32
C SER A 40 13.34 -1.15 10.24
N TRP A 41 12.63 -2.02 9.51
CA TRP A 41 13.19 -2.74 8.38
C TRP A 41 13.18 -1.91 7.09
N SER A 42 12.29 -0.93 6.96
CA SER A 42 12.35 0.02 5.83
C SER A 42 13.55 0.97 5.97
N LEU A 43 14.16 1.30 4.82
CA LEU A 43 15.30 2.20 4.75
C LEU A 43 14.95 3.62 5.21
N ASP A 44 13.79 4.13 4.79
CA ASP A 44 13.34 5.48 5.07
C ASP A 44 12.92 5.64 6.54
N ALA A 45 12.20 4.66 7.10
CA ALA A 45 11.87 4.65 8.52
C ALA A 45 13.12 4.60 9.41
N TYR A 46 14.12 3.81 9.01
CA TYR A 46 15.37 3.71 9.76
C TYR A 46 16.09 5.06 9.85
N ILE A 47 16.18 5.82 8.75
CA ILE A 47 16.86 7.13 8.77
C ILE A 47 16.07 8.21 9.51
N LEU A 48 14.74 8.08 9.60
CA LEU A 48 13.88 8.95 10.40
C LEU A 48 14.00 8.65 11.91
N GLY A 49 14.71 7.58 12.28
CA GLY A 49 15.06 7.25 13.65
C GLY A 49 14.31 6.03 14.20
N ASN A 50 13.48 5.38 13.39
CA ASN A 50 12.90 4.09 13.78
C ASN A 50 13.92 2.96 13.60
N THR A 51 14.70 2.74 14.65
CA THR A 51 15.76 1.71 14.66
C THR A 51 15.40 0.50 15.53
N ILE A 52 14.22 0.51 16.15
CA ILE A 52 13.87 -0.35 17.28
C ILE A 52 12.77 -1.33 16.91
N THR A 53 11.61 -0.84 16.47
CA THR A 53 10.39 -1.64 16.30
C THR A 53 10.25 -2.16 14.88
N GLY A 54 9.97 -3.46 14.73
CA GLY A 54 9.92 -4.16 13.45
C GLY A 54 8.51 -4.66 13.10
N PRO A 55 8.41 -5.60 12.13
CA PRO A 55 7.13 -6.13 11.67
C PRO A 55 6.30 -6.82 12.77
N GLU A 56 6.94 -7.44 13.77
CA GLU A 56 6.20 -8.05 14.88
C GLU A 56 5.45 -6.99 15.71
N GLU A 57 6.12 -5.90 16.06
CA GLU A 57 5.52 -4.80 16.83
C GLU A 57 4.39 -4.12 16.06
N ALA A 58 4.48 -4.04 14.72
CA ALA A 58 3.40 -3.49 13.90
C ALA A 58 2.09 -4.29 14.08
N TYR A 59 2.16 -5.62 13.98
CA TYR A 59 1.00 -6.48 14.21
C TYR A 59 0.53 -6.46 15.66
N GLN A 60 1.44 -6.42 16.63
CA GLN A 60 1.10 -6.27 18.05
C GLN A 60 0.30 -4.98 18.30
N TYR A 61 0.76 -3.85 17.74
CA TYR A 61 0.07 -2.57 17.84
C TYR A 61 -1.34 -2.65 17.25
N SER A 62 -1.48 -3.18 16.03
CA SER A 62 -2.79 -3.31 15.36
C SER A 62 -3.76 -4.22 16.11
N MET A 63 -3.27 -5.27 16.78
CA MET A 63 -4.09 -6.10 17.66
C MET A 63 -4.41 -5.46 19.02
N GLY A 64 -4.04 -4.20 19.26
CA GLY A 64 -4.34 -3.50 20.50
C GLY A 64 -3.30 -3.66 21.61
N GLN A 65 -2.13 -4.20 21.33
CA GLN A 65 -1.05 -4.29 22.33
C GLN A 65 -0.31 -2.95 22.43
N THR A 66 0.35 -2.73 23.58
CA THR A 66 1.22 -1.58 23.77
C THR A 66 2.59 -1.88 23.21
N ILE A 67 3.11 -0.99 22.37
CA ILE A 67 4.48 -1.05 21.84
C ILE A 67 5.23 0.23 22.18
N LYS A 68 6.55 0.23 21.98
CA LYS A 68 7.38 1.42 22.14
C LYS A 68 7.36 2.25 20.87
N HIS A 69 7.06 3.54 21.00
CA HIS A 69 7.42 4.51 19.96
C HIS A 69 8.96 4.54 19.82
N PRO A 70 9.53 4.81 18.64
CA PRO A 70 10.98 4.96 18.46
C PRO A 70 11.66 5.95 19.42
N ALA A 71 10.91 6.94 19.92
CA ALA A 71 11.37 7.89 20.94
C ALA A 71 11.34 7.36 22.39
N GLY A 72 10.92 6.11 22.62
CA GLY A 72 11.01 5.39 23.89
C GLY A 72 9.76 5.40 24.79
N TYR A 73 8.75 6.22 24.48
CA TYR A 73 7.47 6.20 25.19
C TYR A 73 6.52 5.12 24.65
N ASP A 74 5.49 4.79 25.41
CA ASP A 74 4.50 3.77 25.03
C ASP A 74 3.43 4.35 24.10
N VAL A 75 3.03 3.58 23.09
CA VAL A 75 1.89 3.86 22.21
C VAL A 75 0.97 2.65 22.13
N LYS A 76 -0.34 2.92 21.96
CA LYS A 76 -1.38 1.90 21.88
C LYS A 76 -2.53 2.42 21.02
N ILE A 77 -2.99 1.61 20.08
CA ILE A 77 -4.17 1.93 19.29
C ILE A 77 -5.43 1.92 20.18
N THR A 78 -6.37 2.83 19.92
CA THR A 78 -7.60 2.92 20.71
C THR A 78 -8.58 1.80 20.41
N THR A 79 -8.67 1.42 19.14
CA THR A 79 -9.49 0.31 18.64
C THR A 79 -8.58 -0.62 17.83
N PRO A 80 -8.47 -1.91 18.18
CA PRO A 80 -7.74 -2.87 17.36
C PRO A 80 -8.26 -2.89 15.91
N LEU A 81 -7.37 -3.18 14.97
CA LEU A 81 -7.71 -3.35 13.56
C LEU A 81 -8.10 -4.80 13.29
N ASP A 82 -8.85 -4.99 12.21
CA ASP A 82 -9.25 -6.31 11.70
C ASP A 82 -8.18 -6.91 10.80
N PHE A 83 -7.41 -6.08 10.10
CA PHE A 83 -6.33 -6.55 9.23
C PHE A 83 -5.16 -5.58 9.07
N GLN A 84 -4.01 -6.11 8.64
CA GLN A 84 -2.83 -5.31 8.31
C GLN A 84 -1.91 -5.99 7.29
N GLY A 85 -1.33 -5.21 6.38
CA GLY A 85 -0.09 -5.55 5.70
C GLY A 85 1.05 -4.63 6.16
N VAL A 86 2.20 -5.23 6.48
CA VAL A 86 3.46 -4.47 6.65
C VAL A 86 4.09 -4.32 5.27
N THR A 87 4.37 -3.08 4.87
CA THR A 87 4.76 -2.74 3.50
C THR A 87 6.10 -2.03 3.48
N ASP A 88 7.07 -2.53 4.25
CA ASP A 88 8.45 -2.04 4.13
C ASP A 88 8.91 -2.14 2.65
N HIS A 89 9.71 -1.17 2.21
CA HIS A 89 10.27 -1.14 0.86
C HIS A 89 10.97 -2.45 0.52
N SER A 90 10.74 -3.02 -0.67
CA SER A 90 11.44 -4.23 -1.13
C SER A 90 12.92 -4.01 -1.39
N GLU A 91 13.30 -2.80 -1.78
CA GLU A 91 14.66 -2.43 -2.15
C GLU A 91 15.54 -2.36 -0.91
N TYR A 92 16.49 -3.30 -0.79
CA TYR A 92 17.38 -3.42 0.36
C TYR A 92 16.63 -3.50 1.71
N VAL A 93 15.45 -4.12 1.71
CA VAL A 93 14.64 -4.32 2.92
C VAL A 93 15.47 -4.91 4.06
N GLY A 94 15.35 -4.32 5.24
CA GLY A 94 15.97 -4.78 6.48
C GLY A 94 17.50 -4.68 6.53
N VAL A 95 18.21 -4.34 5.45
CA VAL A 95 19.67 -4.51 5.42
C VAL A 95 20.39 -3.66 6.47
N ILE A 96 19.97 -2.41 6.71
CA ILE A 96 20.61 -1.56 7.72
C ILE A 96 20.31 -2.11 9.12
N ARG A 97 19.04 -2.35 9.44
CA ARG A 97 18.62 -2.85 10.77
C ARG A 97 19.24 -4.20 11.10
N LEU A 98 19.23 -5.13 10.14
CA LEU A 98 19.76 -6.48 10.31
C LEU A 98 21.30 -6.50 10.29
N ALA A 99 21.96 -5.56 9.61
CA ALA A 99 23.41 -5.42 9.72
C ALA A 99 23.81 -4.94 11.10
N ASN A 100 23.00 -4.09 11.74
CA ASN A 100 23.27 -3.55 13.07
C ASN A 100 22.74 -4.41 14.22
N ASP A 101 22.10 -5.53 13.92
CA ASP A 101 21.70 -6.54 14.90
C ASP A 101 22.79 -7.62 15.07
N PRO A 102 23.47 -7.73 16.23
CA PRO A 102 24.52 -8.74 16.42
C PRO A 102 24.00 -10.18 16.32
N ASN A 103 22.70 -10.42 16.48
CA ASN A 103 22.11 -11.75 16.40
C ASN A 103 21.66 -12.15 14.99
N SER A 104 21.51 -11.17 14.09
CA SER A 104 21.09 -11.41 12.71
C SER A 104 22.14 -12.19 11.91
N PRO A 105 21.73 -13.08 10.98
CA PRO A 105 22.63 -13.68 10.01
C PRO A 105 23.35 -12.64 9.14
N LEU A 106 22.65 -11.56 8.76
CA LEU A 106 23.19 -10.52 7.88
C LEU A 106 24.40 -9.82 8.52
N SER A 107 24.38 -9.57 9.83
CA SER A 107 25.46 -8.87 10.53
C SER A 107 26.80 -9.62 10.54
N LYS A 108 26.77 -10.91 10.20
CA LYS A 108 27.94 -11.80 10.12
C LYS A 108 28.56 -11.84 8.73
N LEU A 109 27.90 -11.27 7.72
CA LEU A 109 28.40 -11.23 6.35
C LEU A 109 29.42 -10.10 6.17
N PRO A 110 30.42 -10.25 5.27
CA PRO A 110 31.40 -9.20 5.00
C PRO A 110 30.78 -7.85 4.59
N VAL A 111 29.66 -7.89 3.85
CA VAL A 111 28.96 -6.69 3.39
C VAL A 111 28.39 -5.85 4.55
N ALA A 112 28.11 -6.46 5.71
CA ALA A 112 27.59 -5.76 6.88
C ALA A 112 28.52 -4.65 7.38
N ALA A 113 29.83 -4.77 7.15
CA ALA A 113 30.80 -3.74 7.52
C ALA A 113 30.51 -2.37 6.86
N LYS A 114 29.96 -2.37 5.63
CA LYS A 114 29.54 -1.15 4.92
C LYS A 114 28.24 -0.55 5.48
N LEU A 115 27.43 -1.38 6.15
CA LEU A 115 26.10 -1.04 6.67
C LEU A 115 26.08 -0.76 8.19
N LYS A 116 27.20 -0.93 8.89
CA LYS A 116 27.29 -0.60 10.31
C LYS A 116 27.17 0.90 10.51
N VAL A 117 26.21 1.29 11.34
CA VAL A 117 25.98 2.69 11.72
C VAL A 117 27.00 3.07 12.79
N THR A 118 27.82 4.08 12.51
CA THR A 118 28.80 4.66 13.44
C THR A 118 28.73 6.18 13.35
N PRO A 119 29.38 6.94 14.27
CA PRO A 119 29.47 8.39 14.13
C PRO A 119 30.05 8.85 12.78
N GLU A 120 30.98 8.10 12.19
CA GLU A 120 31.63 8.39 10.90
C GLU A 120 30.87 7.80 9.69
N ASN A 121 29.94 6.88 9.95
CA ASN A 121 29.09 6.22 8.96
C ASN A 121 27.62 6.28 9.39
N SER A 122 27.05 7.49 9.36
CA SER A 122 25.68 7.72 9.81
C SER A 122 24.65 6.97 8.97
N ALA A 123 23.47 6.71 9.54
CA ALA A 123 22.35 6.08 8.83
C ALA A 123 21.98 6.84 7.54
N VAL A 124 21.99 8.18 7.59
CA VAL A 124 21.74 9.05 6.43
C VAL A 124 22.78 8.83 5.32
N LYS A 125 24.06 8.70 5.67
CA LYS A 125 25.13 8.46 4.68
C LYS A 125 24.98 7.08 4.02
N ILE A 126 24.65 6.05 4.81
CA ILE A 126 24.37 4.71 4.28
C ILE A 126 23.16 4.75 3.36
N PHE A 127 22.07 5.40 3.77
CA PHE A 127 20.88 5.59 2.95
C PHE A 127 21.18 6.30 1.65
N GLN A 128 21.93 7.41 1.66
CA GLN A 128 22.31 8.13 0.44
C GLN A 128 23.08 7.24 -0.54
N TRP A 129 23.93 6.34 -0.03
CA TRP A 129 24.62 5.36 -0.85
C TRP A 129 23.65 4.32 -1.45
N LEU A 130 22.74 3.77 -0.65
CA LEU A 130 21.72 2.80 -1.11
C LEU A 130 20.72 3.44 -2.09
N ALA A 131 20.10 4.56 -1.72
CA ALA A 131 19.18 5.31 -2.57
C ALA A 131 19.84 5.79 -3.86
N GLY A 132 21.11 6.24 -3.77
CA GLY A 132 21.91 6.58 -4.94
C GLY A 132 22.10 5.39 -5.88
N SER A 133 22.32 4.18 -5.37
CA SER A 133 22.44 2.98 -6.20
C SER A 133 21.16 2.66 -6.99
N ILE A 134 19.99 2.89 -6.39
CA ILE A 134 18.68 2.71 -7.04
C ILE A 134 18.49 3.80 -8.11
N ALA A 135 18.67 5.07 -7.73
CA ALA A 135 18.45 6.21 -8.62
C ALA A 135 19.35 6.23 -9.87
N HIS A 136 20.58 5.71 -9.77
CA HIS A 136 21.50 5.61 -10.91
C HIS A 136 21.40 4.26 -11.66
N ASN A 137 20.52 3.36 -11.24
CA ASN A 137 20.42 2.00 -11.79
C ASN A 137 21.76 1.22 -11.70
N GLU A 138 22.47 1.37 -10.57
CA GLU A 138 23.76 0.74 -10.27
C GLU A 138 23.67 -0.08 -8.97
N PRO A 139 22.90 -1.19 -8.95
CA PRO A 139 22.62 -1.90 -7.72
C PRO A 139 23.86 -2.53 -7.07
N ILE A 140 23.84 -2.59 -5.75
CA ILE A 140 24.91 -3.15 -4.92
C ILE A 140 24.76 -4.67 -4.89
N LYS A 141 25.50 -5.34 -5.78
CA LYS A 141 25.40 -6.78 -6.03
C LYS A 141 25.51 -7.63 -4.77
N GLU A 142 26.35 -7.25 -3.81
CA GLU A 142 26.52 -8.00 -2.56
C GLU A 142 25.27 -7.99 -1.67
N LEU A 143 24.38 -7.00 -1.81
CA LEU A 143 23.11 -6.90 -1.08
C LEU A 143 21.95 -7.55 -1.82
N LEU A 144 22.11 -7.80 -3.12
CA LEU A 144 21.16 -8.55 -3.94
C LEU A 144 21.40 -10.07 -3.92
N ASP A 145 22.41 -10.53 -3.18
CA ASP A 145 22.65 -11.96 -3.04
C ASP A 145 21.37 -12.64 -2.51
N PRO A 146 20.86 -13.70 -3.17
CA PRO A 146 19.64 -14.37 -2.74
C PRO A 146 19.67 -14.86 -1.28
N SER A 147 20.85 -15.19 -0.74
CA SER A 147 21.00 -15.58 0.66
C SER A 147 20.71 -14.42 1.63
N VAL A 148 20.86 -13.18 1.18
CA VAL A 148 20.54 -11.95 1.92
C VAL A 148 19.09 -11.57 1.68
N MET A 149 18.74 -11.21 0.44
CA MET A 149 17.45 -10.60 0.12
C MET A 149 16.28 -11.56 0.39
N ASN A 150 16.40 -12.82 -0.02
CA ASN A 150 15.33 -13.80 0.19
C ASN A 150 15.17 -14.12 1.68
N SER A 151 16.22 -13.99 2.49
CA SER A 151 16.12 -14.26 3.93
C SER A 151 15.25 -13.24 4.65
N VAL A 152 15.35 -11.95 4.29
CA VAL A 152 14.53 -10.90 4.88
C VAL A 152 13.08 -11.03 4.42
N TRP A 153 12.86 -11.25 3.13
CA TRP A 153 11.52 -11.50 2.58
C TRP A 153 10.83 -12.71 3.24
N LYS A 154 11.53 -13.85 3.32
CA LYS A 154 11.01 -15.06 3.99
C LYS A 154 10.70 -14.80 5.46
N HIS A 155 11.52 -14.01 6.15
CA HIS A 155 11.27 -13.66 7.55
C HIS A 155 10.05 -12.74 7.71
N ASN A 156 9.89 -11.72 6.87
CA ASN A 156 8.70 -10.86 6.87
C ASN A 156 7.41 -11.69 6.69
N ASN A 157 7.41 -12.61 5.71
CA ASN A 157 6.27 -13.50 5.46
C ASN A 157 5.99 -14.45 6.62
N ALA A 158 7.03 -15.02 7.24
CA ALA A 158 6.88 -15.87 8.41
C ALA A 158 6.29 -15.10 9.61
N ILE A 159 6.62 -13.81 9.76
CA ILE A 159 6.00 -12.95 10.78
C ILE A 159 4.52 -12.71 10.43
N ALA A 160 4.20 -12.38 9.18
CA ALA A 160 2.80 -12.24 8.75
C ALA A 160 1.99 -13.51 9.10
N ASP A 161 2.47 -14.69 8.72
CA ASP A 161 1.82 -15.98 9.03
C ASP A 161 1.69 -16.24 10.53
N LYS A 162 2.72 -15.93 11.33
CA LYS A 162 2.68 -16.08 12.79
C LYS A 162 1.55 -15.28 13.44
N TYR A 163 1.25 -14.09 12.90
CA TYR A 163 0.24 -13.19 13.44
C TYR A 163 -1.14 -13.35 12.79
N TYR A 164 -1.26 -14.16 11.73
CA TYR A 164 -2.55 -14.45 11.11
C TYR A 164 -3.44 -15.28 12.04
N LYS A 165 -4.59 -14.71 12.41
CA LYS A 165 -5.63 -15.36 13.21
C LYS A 165 -6.96 -15.24 12.48
N PRO A 166 -7.28 -16.18 11.55
CA PRO A 166 -8.52 -16.12 10.79
C PRO A 166 -9.74 -15.96 11.71
N GLY A 167 -10.62 -15.02 11.38
CA GLY A 167 -11.79 -14.65 12.18
C GLY A 167 -11.53 -13.60 13.27
N GLU A 168 -10.27 -13.28 13.57
CA GLU A 168 -9.90 -12.30 14.60
C GLU A 168 -9.00 -11.17 14.07
N PHE A 169 -7.92 -11.52 13.36
CA PHE A 169 -6.96 -10.57 12.79
C PHE A 169 -6.29 -11.16 11.55
N THR A 170 -6.47 -10.50 10.40
CA THR A 170 -5.89 -10.91 9.13
C THR A 170 -4.60 -10.18 8.82
N THR A 171 -3.52 -10.92 8.54
CA THR A 171 -2.27 -10.33 8.05
C THR A 171 -2.09 -10.63 6.57
N PHE A 172 -1.32 -9.81 5.86
CA PHE A 172 -0.92 -10.09 4.49
C PHE A 172 0.59 -10.23 4.38
N CYS A 173 1.04 -11.14 3.51
CA CYS A 173 2.39 -11.03 2.98
C CYS A 173 2.37 -9.89 1.98
N SER A 174 3.13 -8.85 2.28
CA SER A 174 3.08 -7.59 1.55
C SER A 174 4.42 -6.89 1.59
N TYR A 175 4.61 -5.97 0.65
CA TYR A 175 5.80 -5.13 0.54
C TYR A 175 5.49 -3.89 -0.30
N GLU A 176 6.33 -2.87 -0.21
CA GLU A 176 6.27 -1.71 -1.11
C GLU A 176 7.29 -1.83 -2.27
N TRP A 177 6.82 -1.68 -3.50
CA TRP A 177 7.65 -1.47 -4.69
C TRP A 177 7.86 0.03 -4.90
N THR A 178 9.11 0.48 -4.81
CA THR A 178 9.45 1.89 -4.55
C THR A 178 9.98 2.59 -5.80
N SER A 179 9.19 2.58 -6.87
CA SER A 179 9.58 3.27 -8.11
C SER A 179 9.50 4.79 -7.97
N MET A 180 10.58 5.49 -8.33
CA MET A 180 10.65 6.95 -8.27
C MET A 180 11.44 7.57 -9.43
N PRO A 181 11.10 7.29 -10.70
CA PRO A 181 11.85 7.77 -11.86
C PRO A 181 11.95 9.29 -11.86
N GLN A 182 13.18 9.81 -11.87
CA GLN A 182 13.45 11.26 -11.79
C GLN A 182 12.84 11.93 -10.56
N SER A 183 12.77 11.22 -9.43
CA SER A 183 12.17 11.67 -8.16
C SER A 183 10.65 11.89 -8.22
N GLN A 184 9.97 11.21 -9.14
CA GLN A 184 8.52 11.26 -9.28
C GLN A 184 7.92 9.99 -8.66
N ASN A 185 7.18 10.10 -7.56
CA ASN A 185 6.71 8.93 -6.82
C ASN A 185 5.74 8.08 -7.66
N MET A 186 6.09 6.81 -7.82
CA MET A 186 5.32 5.78 -8.51
C MET A 186 5.27 4.52 -7.65
N HIS A 187 5.02 4.66 -6.35
CA HIS A 187 5.09 3.53 -5.43
C HIS A 187 3.82 2.66 -5.52
N ARG A 188 3.96 1.38 -5.18
CA ARG A 188 2.84 0.44 -5.02
C ARG A 188 3.03 -0.45 -3.80
N ASN A 189 1.99 -0.60 -3.00
CA ASN A 189 1.94 -1.64 -1.98
C ASN A 189 1.35 -2.92 -2.58
N LEU A 190 2.12 -4.01 -2.56
CA LEU A 190 1.70 -5.30 -3.08
C LEU A 190 1.19 -6.20 -1.96
N PHE A 191 0.10 -6.90 -2.23
CA PHE A 191 -0.56 -7.81 -1.31
C PHE A 191 -0.75 -9.16 -2.01
N PHE A 192 -0.32 -10.24 -1.35
CA PHE A 192 -0.60 -11.61 -1.80
C PHE A 192 -1.78 -12.18 -1.03
N GLU A 193 -2.70 -12.84 -1.74
CA GLU A 193 -3.83 -13.53 -1.11
C GLU A 193 -3.34 -14.64 -0.18
N ASP A 194 -2.37 -15.44 -0.64
CA ASP A 194 -1.88 -16.62 0.07
C ASP A 194 -0.36 -16.56 0.30
N CYS A 195 0.04 -16.32 1.55
CA CYS A 195 1.43 -16.31 1.98
C CYS A 195 2.18 -17.62 1.68
N ALA A 196 1.51 -18.76 1.58
CA ALA A 196 2.15 -20.03 1.27
C ALA A 196 2.61 -20.15 -0.18
N LYS A 197 2.13 -19.26 -1.07
CA LYS A 197 2.41 -19.27 -2.52
C LYS A 197 3.33 -18.15 -2.98
N VAL A 198 3.78 -17.29 -2.06
CA VAL A 198 4.65 -16.16 -2.38
C VAL A 198 5.93 -16.60 -3.08
N PRO A 199 6.45 -15.79 -4.02
CA PRO A 199 7.69 -16.11 -4.72
C PRO A 199 8.89 -16.08 -3.75
N GLU A 200 9.99 -16.67 -4.17
CA GLU A 200 11.21 -16.72 -3.34
C GLU A 200 11.80 -15.32 -3.05
N ALA A 201 11.54 -14.37 -3.95
CA ALA A 201 11.92 -12.97 -3.83
C ALA A 201 10.81 -12.07 -4.40
N PRO A 202 10.60 -10.87 -3.83
CA PRO A 202 9.71 -9.87 -4.43
C PRO A 202 10.32 -9.31 -5.72
N PHE A 203 9.46 -8.79 -6.62
CA PHE A 203 9.92 -7.93 -7.71
C PHE A 203 10.08 -6.50 -7.18
N SER A 204 11.26 -5.92 -7.39
CA SER A 204 11.65 -4.63 -6.82
C SER A 204 11.86 -3.56 -7.89
N ALA A 205 11.95 -2.30 -7.49
CA ALA A 205 12.32 -1.19 -8.37
C ALA A 205 13.78 -1.27 -8.86
N ILE A 206 14.59 -2.16 -8.26
CA ILE A 206 15.93 -2.50 -8.77
C ILE A 206 15.82 -3.37 -10.04
N ASP A 207 14.76 -4.18 -10.17
CA ASP A 207 14.52 -5.01 -11.36
C ASP A 207 13.96 -4.17 -12.52
N SER A 208 13.01 -3.29 -12.22
CA SER A 208 12.47 -2.27 -13.14
C SER A 208 11.69 -1.22 -12.34
N ASP A 209 11.81 0.05 -12.73
CA ASP A 209 11.01 1.16 -12.20
C ASP A 209 9.72 1.41 -13.01
N HIS A 210 9.43 0.58 -14.01
CA HIS A 210 8.24 0.69 -14.84
C HIS A 210 7.06 -0.15 -14.30
N PRO A 211 5.87 0.43 -14.09
CA PRO A 211 4.70 -0.32 -13.61
C PRO A 211 4.27 -1.43 -14.58
N GLU A 212 4.49 -1.29 -15.88
CA GLU A 212 4.16 -2.33 -16.86
C GLU A 212 5.01 -3.59 -16.66
N ASP A 213 6.25 -3.46 -16.21
CA ASP A 213 7.10 -4.63 -15.90
C ASP A 213 6.67 -5.29 -14.60
N LEU A 214 6.30 -4.49 -13.60
CA LEU A 214 5.68 -4.99 -12.37
C LEU A 214 4.41 -5.79 -12.71
N TRP A 215 3.51 -5.24 -13.52
CA TRP A 215 2.27 -5.92 -13.91
C TRP A 215 2.53 -7.19 -14.71
N ASN A 216 3.51 -7.19 -15.62
CA ASN A 216 3.91 -8.40 -16.34
C ASN A 216 4.40 -9.50 -15.38
N TRP A 217 5.15 -9.12 -14.34
CA TRP A 217 5.57 -10.05 -13.30
C TRP A 217 4.39 -10.54 -12.47
N MET A 218 3.47 -9.66 -12.07
CA MET A 218 2.23 -10.02 -11.34
C MET A 218 1.36 -10.99 -12.16
N ASP A 219 1.20 -10.75 -13.46
CA ASP A 219 0.49 -11.65 -14.37
C ASP A 219 1.19 -13.03 -14.46
N GLY A 220 2.52 -13.06 -14.34
CA GLY A 220 3.31 -14.28 -14.20
C GLY A 220 3.03 -15.03 -12.89
N GLN A 221 2.97 -14.32 -11.76
CA GLN A 221 2.61 -14.90 -10.46
C GLN A 221 1.22 -15.52 -10.50
N ARG A 222 0.24 -14.81 -11.08
CA ARG A 222 -1.13 -15.29 -11.24
C ARG A 222 -1.22 -16.55 -12.10
N LYS A 223 -0.45 -16.63 -13.19
CA LYS A 223 -0.32 -17.84 -14.02
C LYS A 223 0.30 -19.02 -13.26
N ALA A 224 1.16 -18.73 -12.28
CA ALA A 224 1.74 -19.73 -11.39
C ALA A 224 0.82 -20.11 -10.20
N GLY A 225 -0.39 -19.54 -10.12
CA GLY A 225 -1.38 -19.83 -9.09
C GLY A 225 -1.25 -18.97 -7.82
N ASN A 226 -0.42 -17.92 -7.87
CA ASN A 226 -0.25 -16.97 -6.77
C ASN A 226 -1.02 -15.68 -7.09
N GLU A 227 -2.14 -15.47 -6.41
CA GLU A 227 -2.99 -14.29 -6.61
C GLU A 227 -2.46 -13.11 -5.78
N LEU A 228 -2.44 -11.94 -6.39
CA LEU A 228 -1.91 -10.71 -5.81
C LEU A 228 -2.52 -9.47 -6.46
N LEU A 229 -2.48 -8.36 -5.73
CA LEU A 229 -2.86 -7.04 -6.20
C LEU A 229 -1.85 -5.99 -5.76
N ALA A 230 -1.89 -4.83 -6.40
CA ALA A 230 -1.12 -3.65 -6.05
C ALA A 230 -2.05 -2.49 -5.71
N ILE A 231 -1.66 -1.68 -4.73
CA ILE A 231 -2.32 -0.42 -4.37
C ILE A 231 -1.34 0.70 -4.71
N SER A 232 -1.66 1.48 -5.76
CA SER A 232 -0.86 2.66 -6.12
C SER A 232 -1.04 3.77 -5.09
N HIS A 233 0.00 4.54 -4.79
CA HIS A 233 -0.07 5.64 -3.83
C HIS A 233 0.85 6.81 -4.19
N ASN A 234 0.71 7.93 -3.46
CA ASN A 234 1.45 9.18 -3.65
C ASN A 234 1.27 9.80 -5.03
N ALA A 235 0.07 9.68 -5.61
CA ALA A 235 -0.22 10.26 -6.92
C ALA A 235 0.02 11.78 -6.95
N ASN A 236 -0.28 12.49 -5.85
CA ASN A 236 -0.01 13.91 -5.65
C ASN A 236 1.48 14.27 -5.83
N LEU A 237 2.40 13.33 -5.60
CA LEU A 237 3.85 13.50 -5.71
C LEU A 237 4.43 12.87 -6.99
N SER A 238 3.58 12.38 -7.90
CA SER A 238 3.97 11.68 -9.12
C SER A 238 4.32 12.60 -10.29
N ASN A 239 4.11 13.92 -10.16
CA ASN A 239 4.30 14.88 -11.24
C ASN A 239 3.47 14.58 -12.51
N GLY A 240 2.27 14.03 -12.32
CA GLY A 240 1.31 13.75 -13.39
C GLY A 240 1.46 12.38 -14.05
N ILE A 241 2.41 11.55 -13.60
CA ILE A 241 2.71 10.27 -14.27
C ILE A 241 1.96 9.08 -13.66
N MET A 242 1.26 9.25 -12.53
CA MET A 242 0.45 8.17 -11.94
C MET A 242 -0.79 7.84 -12.78
N PHE A 243 -1.45 8.86 -13.33
CA PHE A 243 -2.68 8.72 -14.12
C PHE A 243 -2.53 9.33 -15.53
N PRO A 244 -1.63 8.80 -16.39
CA PRO A 244 -1.39 9.34 -17.72
C PRO A 244 -2.57 9.11 -18.69
N ILE A 245 -2.84 10.02 -19.62
CA ILE A 245 -3.97 9.86 -20.56
C ILE A 245 -3.54 9.57 -22.01
N GLU A 246 -2.28 9.82 -22.35
CA GLU A 246 -1.79 9.65 -23.74
C GLU A 246 -0.84 8.47 -23.90
N VAL A 247 0.23 8.43 -23.10
CA VAL A 247 1.27 7.41 -23.21
C VAL A 247 1.57 6.76 -21.86
N ASP A 248 1.95 5.49 -21.91
CA ASP A 248 2.41 4.69 -20.79
C ASP A 248 3.81 5.12 -20.31
N SER A 249 4.35 4.47 -19.26
CA SER A 249 5.65 4.86 -18.70
C SER A 249 6.83 4.62 -19.66
N LYS A 250 6.61 3.87 -20.74
CA LYS A 250 7.57 3.52 -21.80
C LYS A 250 7.34 4.33 -23.08
N GLY A 251 6.43 5.31 -23.05
CA GLY A 251 6.12 6.20 -24.17
C GLY A 251 5.23 5.57 -25.25
N LYS A 252 4.60 4.41 -25.00
CA LYS A 252 3.64 3.81 -25.94
C LYS A 252 2.25 4.40 -25.73
N PRO A 253 1.45 4.61 -26.79
CA PRO A 253 0.07 5.05 -26.64
C PRO A 253 -0.74 4.12 -25.73
N ILE A 254 -1.49 4.70 -24.79
CA ILE A 254 -2.39 3.94 -23.92
C ILE A 254 -3.51 3.34 -24.76
N ASP A 255 -3.69 2.03 -24.67
CA ASP A 255 -4.73 1.27 -25.36
C ASP A 255 -5.60 0.45 -24.39
N ALA A 256 -6.52 -0.33 -24.94
CA ALA A 256 -7.43 -1.18 -24.17
C ALA A 256 -6.68 -2.30 -23.39
N ALA A 257 -5.56 -2.80 -23.92
CA ALA A 257 -4.79 -3.84 -23.27
C ALA A 257 -4.06 -3.30 -22.04
N TRP A 258 -3.44 -2.12 -22.15
CA TRP A 258 -2.82 -1.43 -21.01
C TRP A 258 -3.87 -1.09 -19.95
N ALA A 259 -5.03 -0.56 -20.36
CA ALA A 259 -6.10 -0.21 -19.42
C ALA A 259 -6.63 -1.44 -18.67
N GLN A 260 -6.80 -2.57 -19.36
CA GLN A 260 -7.20 -3.82 -18.72
C GLN A 260 -6.11 -4.36 -17.79
N GLN A 261 -4.84 -4.35 -18.21
CA GLN A 261 -3.74 -4.85 -17.40
C GLN A 261 -3.58 -4.05 -16.10
N ARG A 262 -3.69 -2.71 -16.17
CA ARG A 262 -3.75 -1.86 -14.98
C ARG A 262 -4.91 -2.25 -14.09
N MET A 263 -6.14 -2.34 -14.62
CA MET A 263 -7.30 -2.65 -13.79
C MET A 263 -7.28 -4.04 -13.17
N THR A 264 -6.60 -5.01 -13.80
CA THR A 264 -6.37 -6.34 -13.23
C THR A 264 -5.39 -6.30 -12.06
N ASN A 265 -4.34 -5.49 -12.14
CA ASN A 265 -3.24 -5.51 -11.18
C ASN A 265 -3.35 -4.41 -10.10
N GLU A 266 -3.92 -3.26 -10.43
CA GLU A 266 -4.11 -2.10 -9.54
C GLU A 266 -5.62 -1.77 -9.38
N PRO A 267 -6.41 -2.63 -8.72
CA PRO A 267 -7.83 -2.37 -8.52
C PRO A 267 -8.09 -1.22 -7.54
N LEU A 268 -7.10 -0.81 -6.73
CA LEU A 268 -7.20 0.21 -5.69
C LEU A 268 -6.09 1.27 -5.83
N THR A 269 -6.40 2.48 -5.35
CA THR A 269 -5.40 3.54 -5.12
C THR A 269 -5.56 4.11 -3.72
N GLU A 270 -4.45 4.45 -3.09
CA GLU A 270 -4.42 5.14 -1.82
C GLU A 270 -4.66 6.63 -2.03
N ILE A 271 -5.79 7.12 -1.51
CA ILE A 271 -6.22 8.50 -1.72
C ILE A 271 -5.80 9.43 -0.58
N LYS A 272 -5.44 8.88 0.59
CA LYS A 272 -5.04 9.63 1.78
C LYS A 272 -4.07 8.83 2.65
N GLN A 273 -3.00 9.49 3.04
CA GLN A 273 -1.96 9.00 3.94
C GLN A 273 -1.28 10.17 4.68
N VAL A 274 -0.19 9.95 5.41
CA VAL A 274 0.53 11.01 6.14
C VAL A 274 0.95 12.20 5.27
N LYS A 275 1.43 11.98 4.04
CA LYS A 275 1.82 12.95 3.00
C LYS A 275 0.61 13.57 2.28
N GLY A 276 -0.50 13.71 2.99
CA GLY A 276 -1.69 14.40 2.53
C GLY A 276 -2.64 13.57 1.67
N THR A 277 -3.58 14.25 1.02
CA THR A 277 -4.56 13.64 0.12
C THR A 277 -4.17 13.77 -1.36
N SER A 278 -4.41 12.69 -2.10
CA SER A 278 -4.36 12.62 -3.56
C SER A 278 -5.76 12.66 -4.20
N GLU A 279 -6.76 13.18 -3.48
CA GLU A 279 -8.15 13.22 -3.96
C GLU A 279 -8.35 14.27 -5.05
N THR A 280 -8.05 15.55 -4.75
CA THR A 280 -8.17 16.68 -5.69
C THR A 280 -7.23 17.84 -5.29
N HIS A 281 -7.28 18.93 -6.05
CA HIS A 281 -6.59 20.19 -5.79
C HIS A 281 -7.54 21.39 -6.02
N PRO A 282 -7.37 22.55 -5.35
CA PRO A 282 -8.26 23.71 -5.55
C PRO A 282 -8.32 24.19 -7.01
N ASP A 283 -7.21 24.11 -7.74
CA ASP A 283 -7.16 24.47 -9.16
C ASP A 283 -7.91 23.48 -10.07
N LEU A 284 -8.11 22.22 -9.64
CA LEU A 284 -8.90 21.21 -10.34
C LEU A 284 -10.38 21.24 -9.92
N SER A 285 -10.67 21.66 -8.68
CA SER A 285 -12.01 21.71 -8.10
C SER A 285 -12.27 23.05 -7.41
N PRO A 286 -12.32 24.18 -8.14
CA PRO A 286 -12.35 25.51 -7.55
C PRO A 286 -13.64 25.86 -6.79
N ASN A 287 -14.69 25.05 -6.97
CA ASN A 287 -15.98 25.22 -6.29
C ASN A 287 -16.15 24.30 -5.08
N ASP A 288 -15.13 23.50 -4.74
CA ASP A 288 -15.13 22.60 -3.59
C ASP A 288 -14.29 23.22 -2.46
N GLU A 289 -14.94 23.59 -1.36
CA GLU A 289 -14.29 24.22 -0.21
C GLU A 289 -13.29 23.30 0.51
N PHE A 290 -13.41 21.98 0.32
CA PHE A 290 -12.49 20.98 0.89
C PHE A 290 -11.35 20.60 -0.05
N ALA A 291 -11.33 21.13 -1.28
CA ALA A 291 -10.31 20.79 -2.27
C ALA A 291 -8.88 21.17 -1.85
N GLY A 292 -8.70 21.99 -0.80
CA GLY A 292 -7.40 22.38 -0.23
C GLY A 292 -7.01 21.62 1.04
N TYR A 293 -7.77 20.60 1.45
CA TYR A 293 -7.51 19.85 2.67
C TYR A 293 -6.21 19.03 2.58
N GLU A 294 -5.28 19.24 3.52
CA GLU A 294 -4.03 18.47 3.69
C GLU A 294 -3.32 18.07 2.38
N ILE A 295 -2.90 19.08 1.60
CA ILE A 295 -2.20 18.85 0.33
C ILE A 295 -0.68 18.98 0.52
N MET A 296 0.02 17.94 0.08
CA MET A 296 1.44 17.98 -0.23
C MET A 296 1.61 17.89 -1.76
N SER A 297 2.28 18.85 -2.39
CA SER A 297 2.32 18.97 -3.86
C SER A 297 3.71 19.31 -4.41
N TYR A 298 4.74 18.63 -3.89
CA TYR A 298 6.13 18.77 -4.34
C TYR A 298 6.80 17.40 -4.51
N LEU A 299 7.93 17.36 -5.22
CA LEU A 299 8.68 16.12 -5.47
C LEU A 299 9.71 15.92 -4.37
N ILE A 300 9.66 14.77 -3.69
CA ILE A 300 10.61 14.43 -2.64
C ILE A 300 11.99 14.24 -3.26
N GLY A 301 13.00 14.88 -2.68
CA GLY A 301 14.38 14.83 -3.20
C GLY A 301 14.72 15.92 -4.22
N ILE A 302 13.77 16.77 -4.61
CA ILE A 302 14.03 17.96 -5.44
C ILE A 302 13.56 19.21 -4.70
N ASP A 303 14.52 20.02 -4.24
CA ASP A 303 14.26 21.28 -3.55
C ASP A 303 13.45 22.25 -4.42
N ASN A 304 12.49 22.95 -3.81
CA ASN A 304 11.62 23.94 -4.48
C ASN A 304 10.88 23.42 -5.72
N SER A 305 10.57 22.13 -5.75
CA SER A 305 9.79 21.51 -6.82
C SER A 305 8.28 21.64 -6.58
N PHE A 306 7.52 21.49 -7.65
CA PHE A 306 6.06 21.36 -7.61
C PHE A 306 5.65 20.22 -8.53
N SER A 307 4.78 19.36 -8.02
CA SER A 307 4.17 18.28 -8.80
C SER A 307 3.13 18.85 -9.76
N LYS A 308 3.16 18.47 -11.03
CA LYS A 308 2.09 18.81 -11.99
C LYS A 308 0.74 18.30 -11.48
N LEU A 309 -0.30 19.12 -11.66
CA LEU A 309 -1.65 18.76 -11.24
C LEU A 309 -2.25 17.64 -12.08
N ASN A 310 -2.24 17.81 -13.41
CA ASN A 310 -2.91 16.87 -14.30
C ASN A 310 -2.20 15.51 -14.27
N GLY A 311 -2.96 14.46 -13.97
CA GLY A 311 -2.47 13.08 -13.83
C GLY A 311 -1.99 12.72 -12.41
N SER A 312 -2.11 13.63 -11.44
CA SER A 312 -1.66 13.42 -10.05
C SER A 312 -2.80 13.22 -9.05
N TYR A 313 -4.06 13.37 -9.45
CA TYR A 313 -5.19 13.35 -8.52
C TYR A 313 -6.29 12.37 -8.96
N THR A 314 -6.83 11.66 -7.98
CA THR A 314 -7.80 10.58 -8.17
C THR A 314 -9.11 11.08 -8.79
N ARG A 315 -9.63 12.22 -8.34
CA ARG A 315 -10.88 12.79 -8.89
C ARG A 315 -10.75 13.11 -10.38
N GLU A 316 -9.62 13.68 -10.78
CA GLU A 316 -9.33 13.96 -12.19
C GLU A 316 -9.12 12.64 -12.97
N ALA A 317 -8.46 11.64 -12.39
CA ALA A 317 -8.33 10.32 -13.00
C ALA A 317 -9.70 9.69 -13.29
N TYR A 318 -10.68 9.81 -12.39
CA TYR A 318 -12.05 9.37 -12.66
C TYR A 318 -12.71 10.11 -13.83
N GLN A 319 -12.57 11.44 -13.88
CA GLN A 319 -13.08 12.23 -15.00
C GLN A 319 -12.45 11.80 -16.33
N ASN A 320 -11.12 11.67 -16.35
CA ASN A 320 -10.37 11.24 -17.53
C ASN A 320 -10.75 9.81 -17.94
N GLY A 321 -10.92 8.90 -16.97
CA GLY A 321 -11.35 7.54 -17.22
C GLY A 321 -12.74 7.45 -17.87
N LEU A 322 -13.69 8.27 -17.41
CA LEU A 322 -15.02 8.38 -18.04
C LEU A 322 -14.93 8.91 -19.47
N ALA A 323 -14.09 9.93 -19.72
CA ALA A 323 -13.88 10.49 -21.05
C ALA A 323 -13.23 9.46 -22.00
N MET A 324 -12.22 8.72 -21.52
CA MET A 324 -11.57 7.64 -22.28
C MET A 324 -12.55 6.51 -22.58
N GLN A 325 -13.44 6.14 -21.64
CA GLN A 325 -14.47 5.14 -21.90
C GLN A 325 -15.41 5.55 -23.03
N ALA A 326 -15.84 6.82 -23.04
CA ALA A 326 -16.78 7.36 -24.01
C ALA A 326 -16.16 7.53 -25.41
N THR A 327 -14.87 7.86 -25.49
CA THR A 327 -14.21 8.24 -26.75
C THR A 327 -13.29 7.16 -27.33
N ARG A 328 -12.69 6.33 -26.47
CA ARG A 328 -11.70 5.29 -26.83
C ARG A 328 -12.17 3.87 -26.51
N GLY A 329 -13.22 3.72 -25.70
CA GLY A 329 -13.87 2.42 -25.41
C GLY A 329 -13.30 1.67 -24.20
N TYR A 330 -12.36 2.24 -23.45
CA TYR A 330 -11.74 1.64 -22.27
C TYR A 330 -11.52 2.68 -21.15
N ASN A 331 -11.44 2.21 -19.89
CA ASN A 331 -11.23 3.05 -18.72
C ASN A 331 -10.16 2.44 -17.79
N PRO A 332 -8.93 3.01 -17.74
CA PRO A 332 -7.87 2.53 -16.84
C PRO A 332 -8.02 3.01 -15.39
N TYR A 333 -8.99 3.88 -15.09
CA TYR A 333 -9.15 4.59 -13.82
C TYR A 333 -10.44 4.23 -13.10
N LYS A 334 -10.94 3.00 -13.29
CA LYS A 334 -12.12 2.48 -12.58
C LYS A 334 -11.73 1.77 -11.28
N PHE A 335 -10.73 2.29 -10.57
CA PHE A 335 -10.24 1.72 -9.31
C PHE A 335 -11.09 2.17 -8.11
N GLY A 336 -11.02 1.41 -7.02
CA GLY A 336 -11.50 1.83 -5.70
C GLY A 336 -10.45 2.65 -4.96
N VAL A 337 -10.81 3.17 -3.79
CA VAL A 337 -9.93 4.03 -2.98
C VAL A 337 -9.73 3.45 -1.59
N VAL A 338 -8.55 3.66 -1.03
CA VAL A 338 -8.21 3.30 0.35
C VAL A 338 -7.54 4.47 1.05
N GLY A 339 -7.78 4.65 2.35
CA GLY A 339 -6.94 5.48 3.21
C GLY A 339 -5.92 4.58 3.92
N ALA A 340 -4.69 5.03 4.11
CA ALA A 340 -3.67 4.22 4.78
C ALA A 340 -2.64 5.06 5.54
N GLY A 341 -1.68 4.36 6.16
CA GLY A 341 -0.63 4.88 7.03
C GLY A 341 0.43 5.69 6.31
N ASP A 342 1.31 4.96 5.63
CA ASP A 342 2.66 5.39 5.23
C ASP A 342 3.46 5.95 6.42
N ALA A 343 3.15 5.43 7.62
CA ALA A 343 3.80 5.84 8.86
C ALA A 343 5.12 5.09 9.03
N HIS A 344 6.16 5.81 9.44
CA HIS A 344 7.52 5.30 9.68
C HIS A 344 7.78 4.90 11.14
N ASN A 345 6.75 5.02 11.97
CA ASN A 345 6.79 4.76 13.41
C ASN A 345 6.64 3.29 13.80
N THR A 346 6.33 2.38 12.87
CA THR A 346 5.75 1.03 13.17
C THR A 346 4.32 1.08 13.74
N ALA A 347 3.86 2.25 14.17
CA ALA A 347 2.52 2.52 14.65
C ALA A 347 1.91 3.67 13.82
N THR A 348 0.62 3.58 13.53
CA THR A 348 -0.12 4.63 12.82
C THR A 348 -1.09 5.35 13.76
N ALA A 349 -1.12 6.67 13.69
CA ALA A 349 -2.14 7.49 14.34
C ALA A 349 -3.18 7.97 13.32
N TYR A 350 -4.45 7.63 13.55
CA TYR A 350 -5.55 7.93 12.62
C TYR A 350 -6.33 9.20 12.97
N THR A 351 -6.01 9.87 14.08
CA THR A 351 -6.73 11.07 14.52
C THR A 351 -5.78 12.12 15.07
N HIS A 352 -6.15 13.40 14.97
CA HIS A 352 -5.40 14.47 15.60
C HIS A 352 -5.37 14.39 17.13
N SER A 353 -6.42 13.82 17.76
CA SER A 353 -6.57 13.81 19.22
C SER A 353 -5.50 13.01 19.96
N ASN A 354 -4.94 11.99 19.29
CA ASN A 354 -3.89 11.12 19.79
C ASN A 354 -2.70 11.07 18.82
N PHE A 355 -2.52 12.11 18.01
CA PHE A 355 -1.45 12.16 17.03
C PHE A 355 -0.09 12.22 17.73
N PHE A 356 0.80 11.30 17.38
CA PHE A 356 2.17 11.20 17.92
C PHE A 356 3.24 11.41 16.84
N GLY A 357 2.86 11.95 15.68
CA GLY A 357 3.73 12.01 14.51
C GLY A 357 3.74 10.69 13.75
N ASP A 358 4.46 10.69 12.63
CA ASP A 358 4.60 9.53 11.73
C ASP A 358 6.06 9.25 11.36
N HIS A 359 7.00 10.14 11.68
CA HIS A 359 8.40 10.13 11.24
C HIS A 359 9.39 9.96 12.41
N ALA A 360 9.06 9.06 13.34
CA ALA A 360 9.92 8.60 14.41
C ALA A 360 10.53 9.73 15.23
N LEU A 361 11.86 9.89 15.22
CA LEU A 361 12.51 10.90 16.04
C LEU A 361 12.35 12.31 15.49
N VAL A 362 11.95 12.45 14.22
CA VAL A 362 11.80 13.75 13.55
C VAL A 362 10.60 14.52 14.11
N ASP A 363 9.53 13.81 14.48
CA ASP A 363 8.24 14.41 14.84
C ASP A 363 7.60 13.79 16.11
N ALA A 364 8.42 13.13 16.93
CA ALA A 364 7.99 12.43 18.16
C ALA A 364 7.29 13.32 19.21
N THR A 365 7.55 14.63 19.23
CA THR A 365 6.99 15.56 20.21
C THR A 365 6.15 16.66 19.54
N PRO A 366 5.22 17.28 20.26
CA PRO A 366 4.49 18.44 19.72
C PRO A 366 5.42 19.55 19.24
N GLU A 367 6.50 19.84 19.98
CA GLU A 367 7.47 20.88 19.60
C GLU A 367 8.18 20.55 18.30
N SER A 368 8.58 19.29 18.11
CA SER A 368 9.27 18.85 16.89
C SER A 368 8.34 18.81 15.67
N ARG A 369 7.07 18.45 15.85
CA ARG A 369 6.02 18.56 14.80
C ARG A 369 5.76 19.99 14.35
N LEU A 370 5.83 20.94 15.28
CA LEU A 370 5.59 22.35 14.99
C LEU A 370 6.86 23.10 14.56
N ALA A 371 8.03 22.45 14.54
CA ALA A 371 9.31 23.08 14.24
C ALA A 371 9.54 23.34 12.75
N GLY A 372 8.79 22.70 11.84
CA GLY A 372 9.02 22.82 10.39
C GLY A 372 10.34 22.20 9.92
N ASN A 373 10.78 21.13 10.60
CA ASN A 373 11.95 20.38 10.18
C ASN A 373 11.68 19.71 8.83
N ILE A 374 12.65 19.77 7.92
CA ILE A 374 12.65 18.99 6.70
C ILE A 374 13.51 17.74 6.93
N ALA A 375 12.92 16.56 6.86
CA ALA A 375 13.63 15.29 7.00
C ALA A 375 13.37 14.40 5.80
N SER A 376 14.45 13.88 5.20
CA SER A 376 14.37 13.07 3.97
C SER A 376 13.56 13.76 2.84
N GLY A 377 13.64 15.09 2.75
CA GLY A 377 12.89 15.89 1.78
C GLY A 377 11.42 16.13 2.14
N MET A 378 10.95 15.67 3.30
CA MET A 378 9.59 15.87 3.78
C MET A 378 9.53 16.99 4.82
N ASP A 379 8.65 17.99 4.60
CA ASP A 379 8.33 19.02 5.58
C ASP A 379 7.26 18.50 6.53
N VAL A 380 7.60 18.35 7.81
CA VAL A 380 6.68 17.83 8.85
C VAL A 380 5.44 18.71 9.07
N LEU A 381 5.43 19.96 8.60
CA LEU A 381 4.23 20.81 8.65
C LEU A 381 3.25 20.53 7.50
N LYS A 382 3.67 19.74 6.51
CA LYS A 382 2.86 19.30 5.37
C LYS A 382 2.34 17.88 5.54
N THR A 383 2.66 17.25 6.66
CA THR A 383 2.17 15.93 7.03
C THR A 383 1.05 16.02 8.06
N GLY A 384 0.24 14.98 8.16
CA GLY A 384 -0.88 14.92 9.09
C GLY A 384 -1.28 13.48 9.37
N PRO A 385 -2.31 13.25 10.20
CA PRO A 385 -2.77 11.91 10.52
C PRO A 385 -3.07 11.09 9.25
N SER A 386 -2.71 9.82 9.34
CA SER A 386 -2.92 8.85 8.27
C SER A 386 -4.39 8.53 8.01
N GLY A 387 -4.67 7.94 6.83
CA GLY A 387 -5.95 7.33 6.52
C GLY A 387 -6.10 5.94 7.14
N LEU A 388 -7.35 5.46 7.22
CA LEU A 388 -7.70 4.11 7.65
C LEU A 388 -8.38 3.37 6.50
N GLY A 389 -7.97 2.13 6.24
CA GLY A 389 -8.57 1.29 5.21
C GLY A 389 -9.83 0.62 5.73
N GLY A 390 -10.81 0.43 4.85
CA GLY A 390 -12.04 -0.31 5.14
C GLY A 390 -12.34 -1.24 3.98
N VAL A 391 -12.83 -2.44 4.28
CA VAL A 391 -13.35 -3.40 3.29
C VAL A 391 -14.71 -3.93 3.72
N TRP A 392 -15.54 -4.26 2.74
CA TRP A 392 -16.82 -4.93 2.97
C TRP A 392 -16.75 -6.40 2.53
N ALA A 393 -16.42 -7.27 3.49
CA ALA A 393 -16.06 -8.67 3.23
C ALA A 393 -16.99 -9.64 3.98
N GLU A 394 -17.11 -10.86 3.46
CA GLU A 394 -17.91 -11.92 4.06
C GLU A 394 -17.36 -12.37 5.43
N GLU A 395 -16.03 -12.48 5.56
CA GLU A 395 -15.35 -12.98 6.76
C GLU A 395 -14.00 -12.24 7.00
N ASN A 396 -13.47 -12.27 8.22
CA ASN A 396 -12.13 -11.77 8.53
C ASN A 396 -11.07 -12.84 8.20
N THR A 397 -10.89 -13.09 6.91
CA THR A 397 -9.86 -14.01 6.38
C THR A 397 -9.10 -13.34 5.25
N ARG A 398 -7.88 -13.83 4.95
CA ARG A 398 -7.09 -13.33 3.82
C ARG A 398 -7.88 -13.38 2.52
N GLU A 399 -8.49 -14.52 2.25
CA GLU A 399 -9.24 -14.78 1.03
C GLU A 399 -10.43 -13.82 0.89
N SER A 400 -11.21 -13.64 1.96
CA SER A 400 -12.41 -12.78 1.91
C SER A 400 -12.06 -11.29 1.85
N ILE A 401 -11.09 -10.82 2.66
CA ILE A 401 -10.64 -9.44 2.64
C ILE A 401 -9.96 -9.09 1.31
N PHE A 402 -9.11 -9.98 0.80
CA PHE A 402 -8.47 -9.80 -0.51
C PHE A 402 -9.51 -9.74 -1.64
N ALA A 403 -10.51 -10.63 -1.61
CA ALA A 403 -11.59 -10.60 -2.58
C ALA A 403 -12.41 -9.28 -2.51
N ALA A 404 -12.65 -8.74 -1.30
CA ALA A 404 -13.30 -7.44 -1.15
C ALA A 404 -12.44 -6.29 -1.73
N MET A 405 -11.13 -6.31 -1.48
CA MET A 405 -10.18 -5.37 -2.10
C MET A 405 -10.24 -5.42 -3.64
N GLN A 406 -10.28 -6.62 -4.24
CA GLN A 406 -10.42 -6.79 -5.69
C GLN A 406 -11.77 -6.28 -6.22
N ARG A 407 -12.86 -6.49 -5.47
CA ARG A 407 -14.19 -5.97 -5.83
C ARG A 407 -14.27 -4.45 -5.72
N ARG A 408 -13.39 -3.83 -4.93
CA ARG A 408 -13.36 -2.40 -4.56
C ARG A 408 -14.49 -2.04 -3.60
N GLU A 409 -14.75 -2.92 -2.64
CA GLU A 409 -15.88 -2.83 -1.70
C GLU A 409 -15.43 -2.57 -0.26
#